data_AF-A0A445KYH4-F1
#
_entry.id   AF-A0A445KYH4-F1
#
_cell.length_a   1.000
_cell.length_b   1.000
_cell.length_c   1.000
_cell.angle_alpha   90.00
_cell.angle_beta   90.00
_cell.angle_gamma   90.00
#
_symmetry.space_group_name_H-M   'P 1'
#
loop_
_entity.id
_entity.type
_entity.pdbx_description
1 polymer ?
#
loop_
_entity_poly.entity_id
_entity_poly.type
_entity_poly.pdbx_seq_one_letter_code
_entity_poly.pdbx_strand_id
1 'polypeptide(L)'
;MLASFLQIVGQNTRYCVIRNTFGRSQFATSENFHKILKALNSLAPDLMVRPGSTVPAKIRESTRFYPYFKDCIGAIDGTHIPASVKGRDVSSYRDRHGNISQNVLVACNFDLEFMYVLSGWEGSAHDSKVLSDALARKNGLKVPQGKYYLVDCGFPNRRKFLAPYRGVRYHLQDFAGHGNDPENEKELFNLRHASLRNVIERIFGIFKSRFTIFKSAPPFLFKTQAELVLACAALHNFLRKECRSDEFSVEPTDESSSSSSVLSNYEDNDHEPIVQTQEQEREDANIWRTNIGSDMWRNANN
;
A
#
# COMPACT_ATOMS: atom_id res chain seq x y z
N MET A 1 8.21 29.55 -3.71
CA MET A 1 9.10 28.38 -3.50
C MET A 1 8.28 27.13 -3.23
N LEU A 2 7.47 27.08 -2.15
CA LEU A 2 6.56 25.96 -1.90
C LEU A 2 5.53 25.75 -3.02
N ALA A 3 4.88 26.83 -3.48
CA ALA A 3 3.92 26.76 -4.59
C ALA A 3 4.52 26.12 -5.86
N SER A 4 5.78 26.40 -6.17
CA SER A 4 6.49 25.80 -7.31
C SER A 4 6.66 24.29 -7.13
N PHE A 5 7.06 23.83 -5.93
CA PHE A 5 7.16 22.41 -5.60
C PHE A 5 5.80 21.71 -5.76
N LEU A 6 4.75 22.30 -5.17
CA LEU A 6 3.38 21.77 -5.23
C LEU A 6 2.88 21.64 -6.67
N GLN A 7 3.16 22.63 -7.51
CA GLN A 7 2.78 22.58 -8.92
C GLN A 7 3.56 21.51 -9.70
N ILE A 8 4.85 21.31 -9.40
CA ILE A 8 5.65 20.25 -10.02
C ILE A 8 5.10 18.87 -9.64
N VAL A 9 4.85 18.60 -8.36
CA VAL A 9 4.41 17.27 -7.91
C VAL A 9 2.93 17.01 -8.21
N GLY A 10 2.08 18.02 -8.08
CA GLY A 10 0.63 17.92 -8.31
C GLY A 10 0.26 17.84 -9.78
N GLN A 11 0.96 18.59 -10.64
CA GLN A 11 0.61 18.73 -12.07
C GLN A 11 1.70 18.19 -13.02
N ASN A 12 2.71 17.48 -12.51
CA ASN A 12 3.85 16.99 -13.30
C ASN A 12 4.51 18.08 -14.17
N THR A 13 4.59 19.30 -13.64
CA THR A 13 5.01 20.48 -14.41
C THR A 13 6.52 20.55 -14.56
N ARG A 14 7.02 20.80 -15.78
CA ARG A 14 8.46 20.93 -16.06
C ARG A 14 9.02 22.26 -15.52
N TYR A 15 10.30 22.27 -15.13
CA TYR A 15 10.97 23.46 -14.61
C TYR A 15 10.94 24.67 -15.55
N CYS A 16 10.91 24.46 -16.88
CA CYS A 16 10.80 25.56 -17.84
C CYS A 16 9.47 26.31 -17.72
N VAL A 17 8.36 25.61 -17.43
CA VAL A 17 7.04 26.23 -17.23
C VAL A 17 7.04 26.98 -15.90
N ILE A 18 7.53 26.36 -14.83
CA ILE A 18 7.66 26.98 -13.49
C ILE A 18 8.49 28.27 -13.55
N ARG A 19 9.56 28.28 -14.35
CA ARG A 19 10.37 29.49 -14.59
C ARG A 19 9.51 30.64 -15.12
N ASN A 20 8.68 30.37 -16.12
CA ASN A 20 7.83 31.38 -16.73
C ASN A 20 6.72 31.83 -15.76
N THR A 21 6.12 30.89 -15.01
CA THR A 21 5.04 31.18 -14.05
C THR A 21 5.52 32.04 -12.87
N PHE A 22 6.71 31.76 -12.31
CA PHE A 22 7.18 32.41 -11.08
C PHE A 22 8.35 33.39 -11.29
N GLY A 23 8.83 33.57 -12.53
CA GLY A 23 9.94 34.48 -12.84
C GLY A 23 11.27 34.09 -12.20
N ARG A 24 11.54 32.78 -12.03
CA ARG A 24 12.76 32.27 -11.37
C ARG A 24 13.60 31.41 -12.32
N SER A 25 14.92 31.47 -12.19
CA SER A 25 15.83 30.65 -12.99
C SER A 25 15.61 29.15 -12.73
N GLN A 26 15.92 28.30 -13.70
CA GLN A 26 15.81 26.84 -13.55
C GLN A 26 16.70 26.33 -12.41
N PHE A 27 17.89 26.89 -12.26
CA PHE A 27 18.80 26.58 -11.15
C PHE A 27 18.16 26.87 -9.79
N ALA A 28 17.61 28.06 -9.60
CA ALA A 28 16.94 28.43 -8.36
C ALA A 28 15.70 27.56 -8.08
N THR A 29 14.92 27.21 -9.12
CA THR A 29 13.79 26.28 -8.99
C THR A 29 14.25 24.91 -8.53
N SER A 30 15.31 24.36 -9.14
CA SER A 30 15.86 23.05 -8.78
C SER A 30 16.40 23.03 -7.34
N GLU A 31 17.18 24.03 -6.94
CA GLU A 31 17.70 24.17 -5.57
C GLU A 31 16.57 24.19 -4.55
N ASN A 32 15.54 24.99 -4.79
CA ASN A 32 14.40 25.10 -3.88
C ASN A 32 13.56 23.82 -3.84
N PHE A 33 13.40 23.14 -4.98
CA PHE A 33 12.71 21.85 -5.04
C PHE A 33 13.35 20.83 -4.09
N HIS A 34 14.68 20.68 -4.14
CA HIS A 34 15.40 19.74 -3.28
C HIS A 34 15.39 20.16 -1.80
N LYS A 35 15.47 21.47 -1.51
CA LYS A 35 15.34 21.98 -0.13
C LYS A 35 13.97 21.65 0.47
N ILE A 36 12.90 21.84 -0.29
CA ILE A 36 11.53 21.52 0.14
C ILE A 36 11.35 20.00 0.28
N LEU A 37 11.84 19.21 -0.67
CA LEU A 37 11.80 17.75 -0.60
C LEU A 37 12.45 17.23 0.68
N LYS A 38 13.64 17.72 1.00
CA LYS A 38 14.36 17.38 2.24
C LYS A 38 13.58 17.79 3.49
N ALA A 39 13.00 18.99 3.50
CA ALA A 39 12.19 19.48 4.62
C ALA A 39 10.94 18.62 4.83
N LEU A 40 10.21 18.29 3.77
CA LEU A 40 9.02 17.43 3.85
C LEU A 40 9.38 16.03 4.36
N ASN A 41 10.48 15.44 3.89
CA ASN A 41 10.94 14.14 4.37
C ASN A 41 11.38 14.16 5.84
N SER A 42 11.89 15.29 6.36
CA SER A 42 12.14 15.43 7.80
C SER A 42 10.87 15.53 8.64
N LEU A 43 9.78 16.05 8.07
CA LEU A 43 8.46 16.15 8.73
C LEU A 43 7.60 14.90 8.54
N ALA A 44 7.90 14.06 7.56
CA ALA A 44 7.09 12.89 7.22
C ALA A 44 6.79 11.97 8.43
N PRO A 45 7.75 11.65 9.33
CA PRO A 45 7.46 10.81 10.50
C PRO A 45 6.38 11.37 11.44
N ASP A 46 6.25 12.70 11.53
CA ASP A 46 5.25 13.37 12.37
C ASP A 46 3.90 13.49 11.67
N LEU A 47 3.88 13.42 10.33
CA LEU A 47 2.69 13.48 9.50
C LEU A 47 2.11 12.08 9.19
N MET A 48 2.87 11.00 9.41
CA MET A 48 2.35 9.63 9.32
C MET A 48 1.43 9.31 10.50
N VAL A 49 0.32 8.64 10.22
CA VAL A 49 -0.64 8.26 11.26
C VAL A 49 -0.09 7.08 12.06
N ARG A 50 -0.17 7.19 13.38
CA ARG A 50 0.18 6.09 14.28
C ARG A 50 -1.02 5.17 14.47
N PRO A 51 -0.82 3.84 14.52
CA PRO A 51 -1.91 2.91 14.79
C PRO A 51 -2.53 3.21 16.16
N GLY A 52 -3.85 3.45 16.17
CA GLY A 52 -4.63 3.62 17.39
C GLY A 52 -4.85 2.29 18.12
N SER A 53 -5.18 2.38 19.41
CA SER A 53 -5.60 1.22 20.22
C SER A 53 -7.08 0.85 20.01
N THR A 54 -7.90 1.82 19.59
CA THR A 54 -9.33 1.69 19.41
C THR A 54 -9.69 0.99 18.10
N VAL A 55 -10.86 0.33 18.09
CA VAL A 55 -11.40 -0.30 16.88
C VAL A 55 -11.79 0.81 15.88
N PRO A 56 -11.32 0.77 14.62
CA PRO A 56 -11.70 1.74 13.61
C PRO A 56 -13.23 1.82 13.43
N ALA A 57 -13.76 3.03 13.24
CA ALA A 57 -15.20 3.27 13.09
C ALA A 57 -15.84 2.41 11.98
N LYS A 58 -15.14 2.31 10.84
CA LYS A 58 -15.54 1.47 9.69
C LYS A 58 -15.85 0.02 10.07
N ILE A 59 -15.13 -0.53 11.04
CA ILE A 59 -15.33 -1.90 11.53
C ILE A 59 -16.38 -1.90 12.63
N ARG A 60 -16.22 -1.05 13.65
CA ARG A 60 -17.08 -1.00 14.84
C ARG A 60 -18.57 -0.79 14.49
N GLU A 61 -18.85 0.03 13.48
CA GLU A 61 -20.21 0.43 13.11
C GLU A 61 -20.89 -0.54 12.13
N SER A 62 -20.18 -1.59 11.69
CA SER A 62 -20.72 -2.56 10.73
C SER A 62 -20.81 -3.96 11.35
N THR A 63 -22.02 -4.50 11.41
CA THR A 63 -22.27 -5.91 11.80
C THR A 63 -21.63 -6.91 10.85
N ARG A 64 -21.27 -6.48 9.63
CA ARG A 64 -20.54 -7.31 8.66
C ARG A 64 -19.09 -7.53 9.07
N PHE A 65 -18.49 -6.60 9.82
CA PHE A 65 -17.06 -6.63 10.16
C PHE A 65 -16.82 -6.82 11.65
N TYR A 66 -17.65 -6.24 12.52
CA TYR A 66 -17.57 -6.44 13.96
C TYR A 66 -18.36 -7.69 14.39
N PRO A 67 -17.82 -8.53 15.28
CA PRO A 67 -16.55 -8.42 16.00
C PRO A 67 -15.33 -9.02 15.29
N TYR A 68 -15.53 -9.65 14.13
CA TYR A 68 -14.56 -10.51 13.43
C TYR A 68 -13.22 -9.81 13.11
N PHE A 69 -13.28 -8.57 12.65
CA PHE A 69 -12.11 -7.78 12.27
C PHE A 69 -11.75 -6.70 13.30
N LYS A 70 -12.22 -6.79 14.55
CA LYS A 70 -12.08 -5.73 15.57
C LYS A 70 -10.64 -5.23 15.81
N ASP A 71 -9.65 -6.09 15.59
CA ASP A 71 -8.23 -5.76 15.80
C ASP A 71 -7.46 -5.42 14.52
N CYS A 72 -8.17 -5.32 13.39
CA CYS A 72 -7.61 -4.85 12.14
C CYS A 72 -7.41 -3.33 12.19
N ILE A 73 -6.19 -2.88 11.90
CA ILE A 73 -5.84 -1.44 11.89
C ILE A 73 -5.86 -0.81 10.50
N GLY A 74 -5.77 -1.63 9.46
CA GLY A 74 -5.74 -1.14 8.09
C GLY A 74 -5.31 -2.20 7.10
N ALA A 75 -4.79 -1.75 5.96
CA ALA A 75 -4.31 -2.61 4.88
C ALA A 75 -2.87 -2.27 4.49
N ILE A 76 -2.14 -3.29 4.03
CA ILE A 76 -0.81 -3.18 3.45
C ILE A 76 -0.84 -3.74 2.04
N ASP A 77 -0.17 -3.03 1.14
CA ASP A 77 0.10 -3.55 -0.20
C ASP A 77 1.33 -2.91 -0.84
N GLY A 78 1.86 -3.61 -1.84
CA GLY A 78 2.85 -3.09 -2.77
C GLY A 78 2.19 -2.32 -3.91
N THR A 79 2.86 -1.29 -4.43
CA THR A 79 2.46 -0.62 -5.67
C THR A 79 3.67 -0.25 -6.50
N HIS A 80 3.54 -0.40 -7.81
CA HIS A 80 4.55 0.03 -8.76
C HIS A 80 4.32 1.50 -9.15
N ILE A 81 5.37 2.30 -9.01
CA ILE A 81 5.42 3.68 -9.51
C ILE A 81 6.43 3.73 -10.67
N PRO A 82 6.06 4.25 -11.85
CA PRO A 82 6.98 4.43 -12.97
C PRO A 82 8.26 5.14 -12.54
N ALA A 83 9.41 4.61 -12.96
CA ALA A 83 10.71 5.14 -12.56
C ALA A 83 11.62 5.40 -13.76
N SER A 84 12.46 6.43 -13.64
CA SER A 84 13.56 6.67 -14.59
C SER A 84 14.87 6.20 -13.97
N VAL A 85 15.43 5.11 -14.49
CA VAL A 85 16.72 4.55 -14.06
C VAL A 85 17.69 4.58 -15.23
N LYS A 86 18.96 4.89 -14.96
CA LYS A 86 20.03 4.94 -15.97
C LYS A 86 21.12 3.94 -15.62
N GLY A 87 21.78 3.40 -16.64
CA GLY A 87 22.97 2.56 -16.47
C GLY A 87 22.65 1.07 -16.36
N ARG A 88 23.50 0.34 -15.62
CA ARG A 88 23.50 -1.13 -15.59
C ARG A 88 22.36 -1.73 -14.77
N ASP A 89 21.77 -0.96 -13.87
CA ASP A 89 20.76 -1.46 -12.92
C ASP A 89 19.35 -1.51 -13.51
N VAL A 90 19.13 -1.00 -14.72
CA VAL A 90 17.80 -0.91 -15.37
C VAL A 90 17.06 -2.25 -15.39
N SER A 91 17.77 -3.36 -15.58
CA SER A 91 17.18 -4.71 -15.57
C SER A 91 16.51 -5.05 -14.25
N SER A 92 17.08 -4.62 -13.11
CA SER A 92 16.53 -4.89 -11.78
C SER A 92 15.25 -4.10 -11.52
N TYR A 93 15.09 -2.93 -12.15
CA TYR A 93 13.89 -2.10 -12.02
C TYR A 93 12.75 -2.50 -12.95
N ARG A 94 12.88 -3.61 -13.66
CA ARG A 94 11.85 -4.11 -14.55
C ARG A 94 10.81 -4.90 -13.76
N ASP A 95 9.57 -4.46 -13.79
CA ASP A 95 8.46 -5.21 -13.20
C ASP A 95 8.04 -6.41 -14.06
N ARG A 96 7.10 -7.20 -13.52
CA ARG A 96 6.54 -8.37 -14.19
C ARG A 96 5.86 -8.07 -15.54
N HIS A 97 5.51 -6.81 -15.80
CA HIS A 97 4.92 -6.35 -17.06
C HIS A 97 5.98 -5.79 -18.03
N GLY A 98 7.27 -5.84 -17.67
CA GLY A 98 8.35 -5.37 -18.52
C GLY A 98 8.61 -3.86 -18.42
N ASN A 99 7.86 -3.13 -17.59
CA ASN A 99 7.98 -1.68 -17.41
C ASN A 99 9.04 -1.35 -16.35
N ILE A 100 9.67 -0.17 -16.45
CA ILE A 100 10.61 0.31 -15.44
C ILE A 100 9.84 1.00 -14.32
N SER A 101 9.91 0.45 -13.11
CA SER A 101 9.20 0.96 -11.94
C SER A 101 10.01 0.77 -10.65
N GLN A 102 9.65 1.53 -9.62
CA GLN A 102 10.03 1.24 -8.25
C GLN A 102 8.88 0.52 -7.55
N ASN A 103 9.20 -0.50 -6.76
CA ASN A 103 8.24 -1.10 -5.84
C ASN A 103 8.16 -0.21 -4.59
N VAL A 104 6.94 0.12 -4.16
CA VAL A 104 6.64 0.89 -2.96
C VAL A 104 5.69 0.10 -2.09
N LEU A 105 6.10 -0.21 -0.87
CA LEU A 105 5.23 -0.82 0.14
C LEU A 105 4.56 0.25 0.98
N VAL A 106 3.25 0.13 1.15
CA VAL A 106 2.45 1.10 1.89
C VAL A 106 1.58 0.40 2.92
N ALA A 107 1.44 1.02 4.09
CA ALA A 107 0.37 0.74 5.05
C ALA A 107 -0.55 1.95 5.18
N CYS A 108 -1.87 1.72 5.17
CA CYS A 108 -2.86 2.78 5.39
C CYS A 108 -3.97 2.35 6.35
N ASN A 109 -4.61 3.31 7.00
CA ASN A 109 -5.79 3.09 7.83
C ASN A 109 -7.09 3.14 6.99
N PHE A 110 -8.23 2.92 7.63
CA PHE A 110 -9.54 2.94 6.96
C PHE A 110 -10.04 4.34 6.56
N ASP A 111 -9.36 5.40 7.02
CA ASP A 111 -9.70 6.81 6.77
C ASP A 111 -8.92 7.41 5.59
N LEU A 112 -8.23 6.55 4.83
CA LEU A 112 -7.38 6.87 3.67
C LEU A 112 -6.17 7.75 4.05
N GLU A 113 -5.53 7.42 5.17
CA GLU A 113 -4.30 8.06 5.64
C GLU A 113 -3.15 7.05 5.67
N PHE A 114 -1.97 7.50 5.26
CA PHE A 114 -0.76 6.69 5.28
C PHE A 114 -0.23 6.53 6.70
N MET A 115 0.09 5.29 7.06
CA MET A 115 0.69 4.93 8.35
C MET A 115 2.18 4.61 8.19
N TYR A 116 2.54 4.05 7.04
CA TYR A 116 3.91 3.71 6.69
C TYR A 116 4.09 3.70 5.18
N VAL A 117 5.24 4.18 4.71
CA VAL A 117 5.62 4.17 3.30
C VAL A 117 7.09 3.79 3.19
N LEU A 118 7.37 2.78 2.38
CA LEU A 118 8.71 2.35 2.02
C LEU A 118 8.85 2.38 0.50
N SER A 119 9.61 3.35 0.00
CA SER A 119 9.90 3.54 -1.42
C SER A 119 11.36 3.22 -1.76
N GLY A 120 11.64 3.12 -3.05
CA GLY A 120 13.01 2.94 -3.57
C GLY A 120 13.46 1.50 -3.76
N TRP A 121 12.56 0.52 -3.64
CA TRP A 121 12.86 -0.87 -3.98
C TRP A 121 12.81 -1.09 -5.49
N GLU A 122 13.56 -2.08 -5.97
CA GLU A 122 13.59 -2.42 -7.39
C GLU A 122 12.22 -2.93 -7.87
N GLY A 123 11.85 -2.60 -9.12
CA GLY A 123 10.60 -3.07 -9.74
C GLY A 123 10.48 -4.60 -9.85
N SER A 124 11.59 -5.34 -9.82
CA SER A 124 11.57 -6.82 -9.78
C SER A 124 11.44 -7.40 -8.37
N ALA A 125 11.57 -6.59 -7.32
CA ALA A 125 11.54 -7.10 -5.96
C ALA A 125 10.13 -7.56 -5.58
N HIS A 126 10.02 -8.79 -5.05
CA HIS A 126 8.77 -9.33 -4.53
C HIS A 126 8.31 -8.58 -3.26
N ASP A 127 7.00 -8.38 -3.12
CA ASP A 127 6.43 -7.65 -2.00
C ASP A 127 6.75 -8.27 -0.63
N SER A 128 6.91 -9.60 -0.56
CA SER A 128 7.33 -10.32 0.64
C SER A 128 8.74 -9.91 1.10
N LYS A 129 9.66 -9.66 0.16
CA LYS A 129 11.03 -9.19 0.44
C LYS A 129 10.99 -7.75 0.94
N VAL A 130 10.20 -6.89 0.28
CA VAL A 130 10.01 -5.49 0.68
C VAL A 130 9.40 -5.39 2.08
N LEU A 131 8.42 -6.24 2.41
CA LEU A 131 7.83 -6.32 3.74
C LEU A 131 8.83 -6.79 4.80
N SER A 132 9.67 -7.78 4.48
CA SER A 132 10.69 -8.27 5.41
C SER A 132 11.70 -7.16 5.75
N ASP A 133 12.15 -6.39 4.77
CA ASP A 133 13.00 -5.21 4.99
C ASP A 133 12.26 -4.12 5.79
N ALA A 134 11.00 -3.84 5.46
CA ALA A 134 10.19 -2.88 6.21
C ALA A 134 10.14 -3.20 7.71
N LEU A 135 10.10 -4.49 8.08
CA LEU A 135 10.07 -4.94 9.47
C LEU A 135 11.45 -4.94 10.15
N ALA A 136 12.51 -5.20 9.40
CA ALA A 136 13.88 -5.27 9.95
C ALA A 136 14.48 -3.89 10.25
N ARG A 137 13.98 -2.82 9.61
CA ARG A 137 14.49 -1.45 9.79
C ARG A 137 14.26 -0.91 11.21
N LYS A 138 15.23 -0.15 11.74
CA LYS A 138 15.13 0.54 13.04
C LYS A 138 13.91 1.46 13.15
N ASN A 139 13.63 2.20 12.08
CA ASN A 139 12.42 3.03 11.91
C ASN A 139 11.40 2.33 10.99
N GLY A 140 11.36 1.00 11.07
CA GLY A 140 10.52 0.14 10.25
C GLY A 140 9.05 0.15 10.62
N LEU A 141 8.28 -0.63 9.88
CA LEU A 141 6.87 -0.86 10.13
C LEU A 141 6.68 -1.52 11.51
N LYS A 142 5.92 -0.86 12.39
CA LYS A 142 5.59 -1.40 13.71
C LYS A 142 4.13 -1.79 13.76
N VAL A 143 3.86 -3.05 14.09
CA VAL A 143 2.51 -3.56 14.33
C VAL A 143 2.32 -3.69 15.85
N PRO A 144 1.38 -2.93 16.45
CA PRO A 144 1.10 -3.03 17.89
C PRO A 144 0.67 -4.44 18.29
N GLN A 145 0.93 -4.81 19.56
CA GLN A 145 0.54 -6.11 20.08
C GLN A 145 -0.98 -6.32 19.97
N GLY A 146 -1.38 -7.49 19.49
CA GLY A 146 -2.79 -7.85 19.29
C GLY A 146 -3.45 -7.19 18.07
N LYS A 147 -2.75 -6.34 17.30
CA LYS A 147 -3.26 -5.72 16.07
C LYS A 147 -2.66 -6.36 14.83
N TYR A 148 -3.34 -6.20 13.69
CA TYR A 148 -2.87 -6.73 12.41
C TYR A 148 -3.33 -5.88 11.21
N TYR A 149 -2.65 -6.05 10.08
CA TYR A 149 -3.04 -5.48 8.78
C TYR A 149 -3.61 -6.57 7.87
N LEU A 150 -4.52 -6.19 6.97
CA LEU A 150 -4.92 -7.01 5.83
C LEU A 150 -3.86 -6.90 4.73
N VAL A 151 -3.50 -8.02 4.13
CA VAL A 151 -2.47 -8.09 3.07
C VAL A 151 -2.98 -8.90 1.87
N ASP A 152 -2.28 -8.82 0.74
CA ASP A 152 -2.53 -9.68 -0.42
C ASP A 152 -2.26 -11.15 -0.19
N CYS A 153 -2.82 -11.97 -1.08
CA CYS A 153 -2.49 -13.38 -1.21
C CYS A 153 -0.99 -13.60 -1.52
N GLY A 154 -0.30 -12.62 -2.09
CA GLY A 154 1.15 -12.60 -2.31
C GLY A 154 1.99 -12.51 -1.03
N PHE A 155 1.40 -12.09 0.09
CA PHE A 155 2.08 -12.02 1.38
C PHE A 155 1.87 -13.28 2.23
N PRO A 156 2.79 -13.58 3.17
CA PRO A 156 2.61 -14.68 4.10
C PRO A 156 1.49 -14.38 5.11
N ASN A 157 0.61 -15.37 5.34
CA ASN A 157 -0.38 -15.30 6.42
C ASN A 157 0.30 -15.46 7.78
N ARG A 158 0.27 -14.41 8.60
CA ARG A 158 0.89 -14.34 9.94
C ARG A 158 -0.06 -13.63 10.91
N ARG A 159 0.13 -13.78 12.21
CA ARG A 159 -0.71 -13.10 13.23
C ARG A 159 -0.78 -11.57 13.09
N LYS A 160 0.26 -10.95 12.50
CA LYS A 160 0.32 -9.51 12.21
C LYS A 160 -0.16 -9.12 10.81
N PHE A 161 -0.31 -10.10 9.90
CA PHE A 161 -0.62 -9.92 8.48
C PHE A 161 -1.63 -10.98 8.04
N LEU A 162 -2.90 -10.59 7.97
CA LEU A 162 -3.99 -11.51 7.63
C LEU A 162 -4.19 -11.53 6.11
N ALA A 163 -3.84 -12.67 5.49
CA ALA A 163 -3.97 -12.88 4.06
C ALA A 163 -5.27 -13.64 3.72
N PRO A 164 -5.87 -13.43 2.53
CA PRO A 164 -7.05 -14.17 2.09
C PRO A 164 -6.74 -15.65 1.81
N TYR A 165 -7.78 -16.46 1.65
CA TYR A 165 -7.65 -17.83 1.15
C TYR A 165 -7.24 -17.80 -0.33
N ARG A 166 -6.17 -18.54 -0.67
CA ARG A 166 -5.73 -18.75 -2.05
C ARG A 166 -6.63 -19.78 -2.74
N GLY A 167 -6.86 -19.62 -4.04
CA GLY A 167 -7.68 -20.55 -4.84
C GLY A 167 -9.18 -20.49 -4.52
N VAL A 168 -9.63 -19.41 -3.88
CA VAL A 168 -11.04 -19.15 -3.53
C VAL A 168 -11.41 -17.79 -4.11
N ARG A 169 -12.66 -17.60 -4.57
CA ARG A 169 -13.15 -16.32 -5.11
C ARG A 169 -12.80 -15.16 -4.17
N TYR A 170 -12.36 -14.03 -4.73
CA TYR A 170 -11.79 -12.93 -3.95
C TYR A 170 -12.15 -11.54 -4.49
N HIS A 171 -12.26 -11.37 -5.81
CA HIS A 171 -12.51 -10.05 -6.36
C HIS A 171 -13.93 -9.63 -6.02
N LEU A 172 -14.12 -8.38 -5.59
CA LEU A 172 -15.45 -7.88 -5.23
C LEU A 172 -16.46 -7.98 -6.38
N GLN A 173 -15.96 -7.89 -7.62
CA GLN A 173 -16.76 -8.10 -8.83
C GLN A 173 -17.26 -9.54 -8.98
N ASP A 174 -16.50 -10.53 -8.51
CA ASP A 174 -16.93 -11.93 -8.56
C ASP A 174 -18.25 -12.10 -7.81
N PHE A 175 -18.46 -11.35 -6.73
CA PHE A 175 -19.65 -11.40 -5.87
C PHE A 175 -20.71 -10.35 -6.25
N ALA A 176 -20.55 -9.65 -7.38
CA ALA A 176 -21.50 -8.65 -7.83
C ALA A 176 -22.65 -9.30 -8.62
N GLY A 177 -23.88 -8.88 -8.34
CA GLY A 177 -25.08 -9.36 -9.05
C GLY A 177 -25.86 -10.45 -8.31
N HIS A 178 -27.08 -10.72 -8.79
CA HIS A 178 -27.97 -11.71 -8.19
C HIS A 178 -27.45 -13.14 -8.36
N GLY A 179 -27.47 -13.93 -7.29
CA GLY A 179 -27.04 -15.34 -7.30
C GLY A 179 -25.54 -15.55 -7.10
N ASN A 180 -24.76 -14.47 -6.90
CA ASN A 180 -23.31 -14.54 -6.70
C ASN A 180 -22.90 -14.46 -5.21
N ASP A 181 -23.83 -14.76 -4.31
CA ASP A 181 -23.58 -14.77 -2.87
C ASP A 181 -22.49 -15.80 -2.50
N PRO A 182 -21.68 -15.55 -1.45
CA PRO A 182 -20.68 -16.51 -1.01
C PRO A 182 -21.28 -17.88 -0.68
N GLU A 183 -20.70 -18.94 -1.22
CA GLU A 183 -21.24 -20.30 -1.05
C GLU A 183 -20.72 -21.01 0.20
N ASN A 184 -19.61 -20.54 0.76
CA ASN A 184 -18.96 -21.16 1.91
C ASN A 184 -18.22 -20.14 2.79
N GLU A 185 -17.76 -20.60 3.95
CA GLU A 185 -17.04 -19.79 4.94
C GLU A 185 -15.79 -19.07 4.39
N LYS A 186 -15.08 -19.71 3.44
CA LYS A 186 -13.85 -19.15 2.86
C LYS A 186 -14.18 -18.03 1.87
N GLU A 187 -15.23 -18.20 1.07
CA GLU A 187 -15.72 -17.15 0.17
C GLU A 187 -16.26 -15.96 0.96
N LEU A 188 -17.04 -16.20 2.03
CA LEU A 188 -17.55 -15.12 2.87
C LEU A 188 -16.40 -14.35 3.54
N PHE A 189 -15.39 -15.08 4.02
CA PHE A 189 -14.17 -14.48 4.56
C PHE A 189 -13.47 -13.62 3.50
N ASN A 190 -13.22 -14.17 2.31
CA ASN A 190 -12.53 -13.48 1.23
C ASN A 190 -13.28 -12.23 0.78
N LEU A 191 -14.61 -12.30 0.64
CA LEU A 191 -15.46 -11.14 0.29
C LEU A 191 -15.31 -10.02 1.34
N ARG A 192 -15.40 -10.34 2.63
CA ARG A 192 -15.28 -9.35 3.70
C ARG A 192 -13.85 -8.80 3.82
N HIS A 193 -12.85 -9.66 3.65
CA HIS A 193 -11.43 -9.28 3.60
C HIS A 193 -11.17 -8.30 2.45
N ALA A 194 -11.57 -8.65 1.22
CA ALA A 194 -11.43 -7.80 0.04
C ALA A 194 -12.15 -6.46 0.24
N SER A 195 -13.35 -6.47 0.83
CA SER A 195 -14.12 -5.25 1.09
C SER A 195 -13.41 -4.27 2.01
N LEU A 196 -12.76 -4.76 3.07
CA LEU A 196 -11.95 -3.93 3.97
C LEU A 196 -10.62 -3.52 3.33
N ARG A 197 -9.94 -4.44 2.65
CA ARG A 197 -8.63 -4.19 2.02
C ARG A 197 -8.72 -3.20 0.87
N ASN A 198 -9.87 -3.06 0.19
CA ASN A 198 -10.10 -2.10 -0.89
C ASN A 198 -9.71 -0.64 -0.53
N VAL A 199 -9.55 -0.29 0.75
CA VAL A 199 -8.98 1.00 1.16
C VAL A 199 -7.58 1.26 0.59
N ILE A 200 -6.74 0.24 0.43
CA ILE A 200 -5.37 0.41 -0.10
C ILE A 200 -5.38 0.76 -1.59
N GLU A 201 -6.27 0.13 -2.36
CA GLU A 201 -6.46 0.47 -3.77
C GLU A 201 -6.99 1.89 -3.94
N ARG A 202 -7.96 2.26 -3.11
CA ARG A 202 -8.54 3.61 -3.11
C ARG A 202 -7.50 4.67 -2.78
N ILE A 203 -6.65 4.46 -1.77
CA ILE A 203 -5.62 5.45 -1.44
C ILE A 203 -4.56 5.56 -2.54
N PHE A 204 -4.22 4.46 -3.23
CA PHE A 204 -3.33 4.52 -4.40
C PHE A 204 -3.93 5.32 -5.56
N GLY A 205 -5.21 5.09 -5.88
CA GLY A 205 -5.92 5.86 -6.90
C GLY A 205 -5.94 7.36 -6.58
N ILE A 206 -6.29 7.71 -5.34
CA ILE A 206 -6.29 9.10 -4.86
C ILE A 206 -4.86 9.69 -4.91
N PHE A 207 -3.86 8.95 -4.45
CA PHE A 207 -2.48 9.40 -4.41
C PHE A 207 -1.93 9.74 -5.79
N LYS A 208 -2.15 8.84 -6.77
CA LYS A 208 -1.72 9.04 -8.17
C LYS A 208 -2.53 10.13 -8.88
N SER A 209 -3.81 10.31 -8.54
CA SER A 209 -4.63 11.42 -9.06
C SER A 209 -4.20 12.78 -8.49
N ARG A 210 -3.98 12.85 -7.17
CA ARG A 210 -3.52 14.06 -6.47
C ARG A 210 -2.11 14.49 -6.88
N PHE A 211 -1.21 13.54 -7.08
CA PHE A 211 0.19 13.78 -7.46
C PHE A 211 0.50 13.16 -8.81
N THR A 212 0.09 13.85 -9.87
CA THR A 212 0.23 13.37 -11.25
C THR A 212 1.68 13.14 -11.68
N ILE A 213 2.67 13.64 -10.93
CA ILE A 213 4.08 13.29 -11.12
C ILE A 213 4.32 11.78 -11.09
N PHE A 214 3.52 11.00 -10.37
CA PHE A 214 3.65 9.54 -10.29
C PHE A 214 2.91 8.79 -11.41
N LYS A 215 2.17 9.47 -12.29
CA LYS A 215 1.53 8.84 -13.46
C LYS A 215 2.51 8.54 -14.60
N SER A 216 3.72 9.08 -14.54
CA SER A 216 4.78 8.88 -15.55
C SER A 216 6.14 8.86 -14.87
N ALA A 217 7.16 8.29 -15.53
CA ALA A 217 8.52 8.27 -14.99
C ALA A 217 9.04 9.70 -14.77
N PRO A 218 9.28 10.15 -13.51
CA PRO A 218 9.71 11.52 -13.27
C PRO A 218 11.14 11.74 -13.81
N PRO A 219 11.45 12.92 -14.38
CA PRO A 219 12.76 13.23 -14.95
C PRO A 219 13.80 13.59 -13.88
N PHE A 220 13.85 12.83 -12.78
CA PHE A 220 14.75 13.02 -11.65
C PHE A 220 15.71 11.85 -11.50
N LEU A 221 16.77 12.00 -10.71
CA LEU A 221 17.57 10.85 -10.29
C LEU A 221 16.70 9.91 -9.45
N PHE A 222 16.97 8.60 -9.54
CA PHE A 222 16.17 7.58 -8.85
C PHE A 222 16.02 7.86 -7.34
N LYS A 223 17.10 8.29 -6.68
CA LYS A 223 17.07 8.68 -5.27
C LYS A 223 16.03 9.76 -4.97
N THR A 224 15.97 10.80 -5.80
CA THR A 224 14.97 11.87 -5.69
C THR A 224 13.56 11.34 -5.96
N GLN A 225 13.39 10.41 -6.91
CA GLN A 225 12.10 9.78 -7.18
C GLN A 225 11.58 8.97 -5.99
N ALA A 226 12.46 8.22 -5.31
CA ALA A 226 12.09 7.48 -4.10
C ALA A 226 11.73 8.43 -2.94
N GLU A 227 12.52 9.50 -2.74
CA GLU A 227 12.26 10.53 -1.73
C GLU A 227 10.94 11.27 -1.96
N LEU A 228 10.52 11.45 -3.21
CA LEU A 228 9.27 12.13 -3.55
C LEU A 228 8.04 11.38 -3.05
N VAL A 229 8.07 10.04 -3.07
CA VAL A 229 6.94 9.21 -2.65
C VAL A 229 6.60 9.47 -1.19
N LEU A 230 7.61 9.44 -0.30
CA LEU A 230 7.43 9.71 1.12
C LEU A 230 6.96 11.15 1.38
N ALA A 231 7.58 12.14 0.73
CA ALA A 231 7.21 13.53 0.89
C ALA A 231 5.75 13.81 0.45
N CYS A 232 5.32 13.21 -0.66
CA CYS A 232 3.94 13.35 -1.14
C CYS A 232 2.95 12.61 -0.25
N ALA A 233 3.32 11.45 0.30
CA ALA A 233 2.46 10.74 1.26
C ALA A 233 2.25 11.55 2.54
N ALA A 234 3.31 12.19 3.04
CA ALA A 234 3.23 13.10 4.17
C ALA A 234 2.33 14.31 3.88
N LEU A 235 2.46 14.88 2.67
CA LEU A 235 1.62 15.99 2.22
C LEU A 235 0.15 15.56 2.08
N HIS A 236 -0.13 14.35 1.57
CA HIS A 236 -1.49 13.81 1.51
C HIS A 236 -2.12 13.74 2.90
N ASN A 237 -1.42 13.19 3.90
CA ASN A 237 -1.93 13.13 5.26
C ASN A 237 -2.17 14.52 5.86
N PHE A 238 -1.25 15.46 5.65
CA PHE A 238 -1.43 16.85 6.06
C PHE A 238 -2.71 17.44 5.46
N LEU A 239 -2.91 17.28 4.15
CA LEU A 239 -4.10 17.77 3.46
C LEU A 239 -5.38 17.08 3.93
N ARG A 240 -5.35 15.79 4.23
CA ARG A 240 -6.51 15.06 4.80
C ARG A 240 -6.92 15.62 6.16
N LYS A 241 -5.95 16.02 6.98
CA LYS A 241 -6.20 16.59 8.31
C LYS A 241 -6.78 18.00 8.22
N GLU A 242 -6.21 18.85 7.37
CA GLU A 242 -6.55 20.28 7.27
C GLU A 242 -7.74 20.55 6.33
N CYS A 243 -7.94 19.73 5.29
CA CYS A 243 -8.98 19.91 4.27
C CYS A 243 -9.87 18.66 4.19
N ARG A 244 -10.84 18.55 5.12
CA ARG A 244 -11.75 17.40 5.19
C ARG A 244 -12.71 17.28 4.01
N SER A 245 -12.95 18.37 3.28
CA SER A 245 -13.84 18.46 2.12
C SER A 245 -13.15 18.15 0.79
N ASP A 246 -11.89 17.73 0.82
CA ASP A 246 -11.09 17.44 -0.37
C ASP A 246 -11.57 16.10 -0.99
N GLU A 247 -12.62 16.20 -1.81
CA GLU A 247 -13.16 15.09 -2.61
C GLU A 247 -12.25 14.81 -3.81
N PHE A 248 -11.57 13.65 -3.81
CA PHE A 248 -10.94 13.13 -5.02
C PHE A 248 -11.82 12.03 -5.58
N SER A 249 -12.12 12.14 -6.87
CA SER A 249 -12.61 11.03 -7.66
C SER A 249 -11.61 9.89 -7.55
N VAL A 250 -12.06 8.74 -7.05
CA VAL A 250 -11.30 7.50 -7.16
C VAL A 250 -11.27 7.18 -8.65
N GLU A 251 -10.14 7.47 -9.32
CA GLU A 251 -9.92 6.95 -10.67
C GLU A 251 -9.93 5.41 -10.55
N PRO A 252 -10.67 4.69 -11.40
CA PRO A 252 -10.58 3.24 -11.44
C PRO A 252 -9.11 2.89 -11.68
N THR A 253 -8.48 2.26 -10.69
CA THR A 253 -7.16 1.66 -10.88
C THR A 253 -7.32 0.64 -11.99
N ASP A 254 -6.51 0.72 -13.06
CA ASP A 254 -6.47 -0.35 -14.05
C ASP A 254 -6.24 -1.66 -13.30
N GLU A 255 -7.24 -2.55 -13.35
CA GLU A 255 -7.23 -3.85 -12.66
C GLU A 255 -6.09 -4.77 -13.14
N SER A 256 -5.26 -4.32 -14.08
CA SER A 256 -3.99 -4.94 -14.46
C SER A 256 -2.93 -4.92 -13.35
N SER A 257 -3.11 -4.11 -12.30
CA SER A 257 -2.29 -4.21 -11.08
C SER A 257 -2.76 -5.31 -10.13
N SER A 258 -3.92 -5.94 -10.36
CA SER A 258 -4.25 -7.19 -9.70
C SER A 258 -3.11 -8.15 -9.94
N SER A 259 -2.45 -8.55 -8.86
CA SER A 259 -1.59 -9.71 -8.83
C SER A 259 -2.42 -10.93 -9.18
N SER A 260 -2.69 -11.12 -10.46
CA SER A 260 -2.83 -12.44 -11.04
C SER A 260 -1.46 -13.10 -10.86
N SER A 261 -1.24 -13.61 -9.65
CA SER A 261 -0.15 -14.51 -9.35
C SER A 261 -0.33 -15.72 -10.25
N VAL A 262 0.33 -15.70 -11.41
CA VAL A 262 0.52 -16.90 -12.21
C VAL A 262 1.15 -17.91 -11.27
N LEU A 263 0.46 -19.04 -11.11
CA LEU A 263 0.84 -20.14 -10.24
C LEU A 263 2.25 -20.60 -10.58
N SER A 264 3.21 -20.23 -9.75
CA SER A 264 4.52 -20.88 -9.71
C SER A 264 4.62 -21.65 -8.40
N ASN A 265 4.35 -22.95 -8.46
CA ASN A 265 4.72 -23.88 -7.41
C ASN A 265 6.25 -23.94 -7.36
N TYR A 266 6.86 -23.34 -6.34
CA TYR A 266 8.26 -23.58 -6.04
C TYR A 266 8.40 -23.93 -4.56
N GLU A 267 8.84 -25.16 -4.34
CA GLU A 267 9.36 -25.67 -3.08
C GLU A 267 10.65 -24.92 -2.77
N ASP A 268 10.66 -24.22 -1.64
CA ASP A 268 11.81 -23.49 -1.14
C ASP A 268 12.81 -24.54 -0.61
N ASN A 269 13.93 -24.69 -1.30
CA ASN A 269 15.00 -25.60 -0.90
C ASN A 269 16.29 -24.79 -0.79
N ASP A 270 16.58 -24.33 0.43
CA ASP A 270 17.94 -24.14 0.95
C ASP A 270 17.91 -24.06 2.50
N HIS A 271 18.78 -24.85 3.11
CA HIS A 271 18.82 -25.17 4.54
C HIS A 271 19.46 -24.07 5.42
N GLU A 272 18.87 -23.80 6.60
CA GLU A 272 19.53 -23.78 7.92
C GLU A 272 18.47 -23.81 9.08
N PRO A 273 18.80 -24.29 10.30
CA PRO A 273 17.82 -24.89 11.21
C PRO A 273 17.10 -23.86 12.12
N ILE A 274 16.00 -23.28 11.66
CA ILE A 274 14.98 -22.54 12.48
C ILE A 274 13.55 -22.91 12.00
N VAL A 275 13.34 -24.14 11.56
CA VAL A 275 12.14 -24.51 10.79
C VAL A 275 10.89 -24.70 11.68
N GLN A 276 11.04 -25.18 12.91
CA GLN A 276 9.89 -25.55 13.75
C GLN A 276 9.04 -24.36 14.25
N THR A 277 9.64 -23.21 14.58
CA THR A 277 8.89 -22.06 15.12
C THR A 277 8.13 -21.29 14.04
N GLN A 278 8.69 -21.14 12.83
CA GLN A 278 8.02 -20.41 11.76
C GLN A 278 6.84 -21.16 11.15
N GLU A 279 6.93 -22.48 11.04
CA GLU A 279 5.83 -23.33 10.56
C GLU A 279 4.68 -23.32 11.55
N GLN A 280 4.97 -23.45 12.85
CA GLN A 280 3.96 -23.42 13.90
C GLN A 280 3.24 -22.06 13.94
N GLU A 281 3.96 -20.94 13.84
CA GLU A 281 3.34 -19.60 13.75
C GLU A 281 2.42 -19.45 12.52
N ARG A 282 2.76 -20.11 11.40
CA ARG A 282 1.97 -20.08 10.18
C ARG A 282 0.71 -20.92 10.34
N GLU A 283 0.82 -22.09 10.95
CA GLU A 283 -0.32 -22.95 11.25
C GLU A 283 -1.29 -22.27 12.21
N ASP A 284 -0.78 -21.65 13.28
CA ASP A 284 -1.58 -20.85 14.22
C ASP A 284 -2.32 -19.71 13.53
N ALA A 285 -1.67 -19.02 12.59
CA ALA A 285 -2.30 -17.96 11.81
C ALA A 285 -3.37 -18.50 10.85
N ASN A 286 -3.19 -19.70 10.30
CA ASN A 286 -4.19 -20.36 9.45
C ASN A 286 -5.41 -20.80 10.26
N ILE A 287 -5.21 -21.42 11.43
CA ILE A 287 -6.30 -21.81 12.35
C ILE A 287 -7.08 -20.56 12.77
N TRP A 288 -6.38 -19.48 13.13
CA TRP A 288 -7.00 -18.22 13.48
C TRP A 288 -7.88 -17.65 12.37
N ARG A 289 -7.38 -17.64 11.12
CA ARG A 289 -8.17 -17.21 9.95
C ARG A 289 -9.40 -18.09 9.75
N THR A 290 -9.26 -19.41 9.88
CA THR A 290 -10.37 -20.36 9.77
C THR A 290 -11.43 -20.11 10.82
N ASN A 291 -11.05 -19.90 12.08
CA ASN A 291 -12.01 -19.57 13.14
C ASN A 291 -12.78 -18.28 12.82
N ILE A 292 -12.10 -17.24 12.31
CA ILE A 292 -12.78 -16.02 11.85
C ILE A 292 -13.81 -16.34 10.76
N GLY A 293 -13.42 -17.12 9.74
CA GLY A 293 -14.30 -17.54 8.64
C GLY A 293 -15.52 -18.32 9.12
N SER A 294 -15.32 -19.35 9.94
CA SER A 294 -16.38 -20.21 10.47
C SER A 294 -17.34 -19.46 11.38
N ASP A 295 -16.84 -18.58 12.25
CA ASP A 295 -17.68 -17.73 13.12
C ASP A 295 -18.52 -16.74 12.31
N MET A 296 -17.96 -16.18 11.23
CA MET A 296 -18.70 -15.32 10.31
C MET A 296 -19.80 -16.09 9.58
N TRP A 297 -19.50 -17.30 9.10
CA TRP A 297 -20.43 -18.13 8.36
C TRP A 297 -21.59 -18.61 9.23
N ARG A 298 -21.30 -19.08 10.44
CA ARG A 298 -22.32 -19.52 11.40
C ARG A 298 -23.31 -18.41 11.73
N ASN A 299 -22.80 -17.20 12.00
CA ASN A 299 -23.65 -16.06 12.34
C ASN A 299 -24.40 -15.47 11.14
N ALA A 300 -23.95 -15.73 9.90
CA ALA A 300 -24.67 -15.30 8.71
C ALA A 300 -25.86 -16.19 8.36
N ASN A 301 -25.83 -17.46 8.81
CA ASN A 301 -26.86 -18.47 8.54
C ASN A 301 -27.81 -18.74 9.72
N ASN A 302 -27.62 -18.04 10.84
CA ASN A 302 -28.52 -18.03 12.00
C ASN A 302 -29.34 -16.75 12.00
#